data_AF-A0A1W9VIW7-F1
#
_entry.id   AF-A0A1W9VIW7-F1
#
_cell.length_a   1.000
_cell.length_b   1.000
_cell.length_c   1.000
_cell.angle_alpha   90.00
_cell.angle_beta   90.00
_cell.angle_gamma   90.00
#
_symmetry.space_group_name_H-M   'P 1'
#
loop_
_entity.id
_entity.type
_entity.pdbx_description
1 polymer ?
#
loop_
_entity_poly.entity_id
_entity_poly.type
_entity_poly.pdbx_seq_one_letter_code
_entity_poly.pdbx_strand_id
1 'polypeptide(L)'
;MPKFKFLVVFSIIFSSLFLSCVSGPKLTELSGDINVDLSAAEIYSVNPTTVLPGTMMYIAGSGFGDIPGVINIGGIDVTTFLEWTDDVIWFRAPEGLTPDSEVQVGYEIAESFITPAPEGSITVKWILDAGKFQADANEKFTKYGLEVAPVWMAPLYIKGEWSKSAETYGLKDAGWDGGSRQNMLNVAGTDIWMSEAIFTPEAMDTFDNMAMKFAFEDGDNETRNLSPYESDIACMLKKEWAAAIGASGDPITRMSEENTLFDADSRSITIEFPLKK
;
A
#
# COMPACT_ATOMS: atom_id res chain seq x y z
N MET A 1 76.93 2.50 -8.22
CA MET A 1 75.79 1.89 -8.94
C MET A 1 74.73 1.48 -7.92
N PRO A 2 73.66 2.28 -7.73
CA PRO A 2 72.65 1.99 -6.72
C PRO A 2 71.59 1.02 -7.28
N LYS A 3 71.20 0.05 -6.45
CA LYS A 3 70.18 -0.95 -6.73
C LYS A 3 68.79 -0.34 -6.53
N PHE A 4 67.98 -0.30 -7.58
CA PHE A 4 66.55 0.02 -7.51
C PHE A 4 65.81 -1.09 -6.76
N LYS A 5 65.18 -0.74 -5.63
CA LYS A 5 64.20 -1.60 -4.95
C LYS A 5 62.80 -1.19 -5.45
N PHE A 6 62.12 -2.08 -6.16
CA PHE A 6 60.69 -1.92 -6.42
C PHE A 6 59.92 -2.35 -5.17
N LEU A 7 59.26 -1.38 -4.53
CA LEU A 7 58.29 -1.56 -3.47
C LEU A 7 56.93 -1.84 -4.14
N VAL A 8 56.48 -3.09 -4.14
CA VAL A 8 55.10 -3.43 -4.54
C VAL A 8 54.23 -3.27 -3.29
N VAL A 9 53.48 -2.17 -3.24
CA VAL A 9 52.44 -1.94 -2.22
C VAL A 9 51.18 -2.68 -2.66
N PHE A 10 50.92 -3.85 -2.08
CA PHE A 10 49.63 -4.53 -2.19
C PHE A 10 48.66 -3.84 -1.23
N SER A 11 47.88 -2.90 -1.75
CA SER A 11 46.77 -2.28 -1.02
C SER A 11 45.61 -3.28 -1.04
N ILE A 12 45.42 -4.01 0.06
CA ILE A 12 44.25 -4.86 0.26
C ILE A 12 43.12 -3.91 0.70
N ILE A 13 42.27 -3.56 -0.27
CA ILE A 13 40.99 -2.89 -0.04
C ILE A 13 40.11 -3.88 0.73
N PHE A 14 39.99 -3.67 2.05
CA PHE A 14 39.10 -4.46 2.87
C PHE A 14 37.67 -4.00 2.56
N SER A 15 36.95 -4.91 1.90
CA SER A 15 35.56 -4.82 1.49
C SER A 15 34.68 -4.34 2.65
N SER A 16 34.22 -3.09 2.58
CA SER A 16 33.05 -2.64 3.31
C SER A 16 31.84 -3.32 2.67
N LEU A 17 31.39 -4.41 3.31
CA LEU A 17 30.06 -4.98 3.09
C LEU A 17 29.04 -3.87 3.33
N PHE A 18 28.47 -3.35 2.25
CA PHE A 18 27.26 -2.56 2.31
C PHE A 18 26.17 -3.43 2.93
N LEU A 19 25.63 -3.02 4.09
CA LEU A 19 24.27 -3.37 4.43
C LEU A 19 23.41 -2.85 3.27
N SER A 20 22.96 -3.74 2.39
CA SER A 20 21.83 -3.43 1.53
C SER A 20 20.62 -3.32 2.46
N CYS A 21 20.42 -2.14 3.03
CA CYS A 21 19.10 -1.76 3.48
C CYS A 21 18.22 -1.91 2.24
N VAL A 22 17.34 -2.92 2.22
CA VAL A 22 16.31 -3.07 1.19
C VAL A 22 15.35 -1.92 1.44
N SER A 23 15.74 -0.72 1.01
CA SER A 23 14.82 0.40 0.95
C SER A 23 13.80 0.05 -0.12
N GLY A 24 12.54 -0.11 0.29
CA GLY A 24 11.42 -0.23 -0.63
C GLY A 24 11.34 0.97 -1.58
N PRO A 25 10.32 1.01 -2.45
CA PRO A 25 10.08 2.16 -3.32
C PRO A 25 10.11 3.45 -2.51
N LYS A 26 10.98 4.39 -2.90
CA LYS A 26 11.06 5.70 -2.27
C LYS A 26 9.88 6.53 -2.73
N LEU A 27 8.96 6.82 -1.80
CA LEU A 27 7.87 7.76 -2.03
C LEU A 27 8.44 9.17 -2.20
N THR A 28 7.94 9.88 -3.22
CA THR A 28 8.22 11.31 -3.38
C THR A 28 7.16 12.07 -2.60
N GLU A 29 7.59 12.97 -1.72
CA GLU A 29 6.68 13.79 -0.94
C GLU A 29 6.45 15.15 -1.63
N LEU A 30 5.20 15.58 -1.64
CA LEU A 30 4.75 16.91 -2.03
C LEU A 30 4.62 17.77 -0.78
N SER A 31 4.95 19.06 -0.88
CA SER A 31 4.77 20.03 0.21
C SER A 31 3.52 20.85 -0.02
N GLY A 32 2.69 20.98 1.02
CA GLY A 32 1.55 21.88 1.04
C GLY A 32 1.95 23.35 1.09
N ASP A 33 1.22 24.20 0.38
CA ASP A 33 1.31 25.66 0.47
C ASP A 33 0.09 26.22 1.22
N ILE A 34 0.36 26.94 2.31
CA ILE A 34 -0.67 27.57 3.16
C ILE A 34 -1.50 28.63 2.42
N ASN A 35 -1.04 29.11 1.26
CA ASN A 35 -1.75 30.11 0.47
C ASN A 35 -2.72 29.51 -0.57
N VAL A 36 -2.79 28.18 -0.67
CA VAL A 36 -3.77 27.51 -1.54
C VAL A 36 -5.17 27.69 -0.98
N ASP A 37 -6.09 28.12 -1.84
CA ASP A 37 -7.50 28.26 -1.50
C ASP A 37 -8.20 26.90 -1.66
N LEU A 38 -8.62 26.32 -0.53
CA LEU A 38 -9.36 25.06 -0.46
C LEU A 38 -10.84 25.27 -0.10
N SER A 39 -11.38 26.48 -0.32
CA SER A 39 -12.77 26.80 0.04
C SER A 39 -13.83 26.04 -0.78
N ALA A 40 -13.45 25.43 -1.89
CA ALA A 40 -14.30 24.60 -2.73
C ALA A 40 -14.24 23.09 -2.40
N ALA A 41 -13.41 22.69 -1.43
CA ALA A 41 -13.20 21.29 -1.10
C ALA A 41 -14.48 20.65 -0.55
N GLU A 42 -14.78 19.44 -1.03
CA GLU A 42 -15.80 18.55 -0.47
C GLU A 42 -15.15 17.20 -0.11
N ILE A 43 -15.44 16.66 1.07
CA ILE A 43 -14.88 15.39 1.54
C ILE A 43 -15.95 14.32 1.43
N TYR A 44 -15.72 13.32 0.59
CA TYR A 44 -16.65 12.19 0.44
C TYR A 44 -16.30 11.02 1.37
N SER A 45 -15.02 10.78 1.60
CA SER A 45 -14.57 9.74 2.53
C SER A 45 -13.14 9.92 2.98
N VAL A 46 -12.82 9.35 4.15
CA VAL A 46 -11.45 9.22 4.67
C VAL A 46 -11.18 7.76 4.96
N ASN A 47 -10.03 7.24 4.54
CA ASN A 47 -9.68 5.84 4.76
C ASN A 47 -8.16 5.62 4.90
N PRO A 48 -7.71 4.74 5.81
CA PRO A 48 -8.49 4.15 6.91
C PRO A 48 -8.80 5.19 8.00
N THR A 49 -9.78 4.93 8.86
CA THR A 49 -10.12 5.78 10.02
C THR A 49 -9.46 5.31 11.32
N THR A 50 -9.01 4.06 11.39
CA THR A 50 -8.18 3.54 12.49
C THR A 50 -6.71 3.56 12.07
N VAL A 51 -5.88 4.34 12.76
CA VAL A 51 -4.51 4.64 12.30
C VAL A 51 -3.45 4.52 13.40
N LEU A 52 -2.24 4.10 13.03
CA LEU A 52 -1.00 4.36 13.78
C LEU A 52 -0.29 5.58 13.15
N PRO A 53 0.57 6.31 13.89
CA PRO A 53 1.39 7.36 13.28
C PRO A 53 2.17 6.81 12.07
N GLY A 54 2.17 7.57 10.98
CA GLY A 54 2.80 7.17 9.72
C GLY A 54 1.98 6.18 8.88
N THR A 55 0.76 5.83 9.26
CA THR A 55 -0.12 5.00 8.40
C THR A 55 -0.47 5.74 7.12
N MET A 56 -0.39 5.07 5.97
CA MET A 56 -0.85 5.66 4.71
C MET A 56 -2.37 5.80 4.69
N MET A 57 -2.83 7.02 4.42
CA MET A 57 -4.24 7.40 4.37
C MET A 57 -4.55 8.09 3.05
N TYR A 58 -5.84 8.08 2.68
CA TYR A 58 -6.35 8.97 1.66
C TYR A 58 -7.67 9.63 2.06
N ILE A 59 -7.88 10.81 1.49
CA ILE A 59 -9.17 11.51 1.45
C ILE A 59 -9.64 11.46 -0.01
N ALA A 60 -10.85 10.97 -0.24
CA ALA A 60 -11.52 11.08 -1.53
C ALA A 60 -12.60 12.16 -1.45
N GLY A 61 -12.72 12.96 -2.50
CA GLY A 61 -13.59 14.13 -2.52
C GLY A 61 -13.59 14.81 -3.87
N SER A 62 -13.78 16.13 -3.87
CA SER A 62 -13.63 16.98 -5.05
C SER A 62 -13.25 18.40 -4.64
N GLY A 63 -12.77 19.21 -5.60
CA GLY A 63 -12.46 20.62 -5.35
C GLY A 63 -11.19 20.85 -4.53
N PHE A 64 -10.31 19.85 -4.43
CA PHE A 64 -9.01 19.98 -3.75
C PHE A 64 -7.98 20.74 -4.61
N GLY A 65 -8.22 20.87 -5.92
CA GLY A 65 -7.30 21.43 -6.89
C GLY A 65 -6.04 20.58 -7.14
N ASP A 66 -5.21 21.00 -8.09
CA ASP A 66 -3.97 20.30 -8.47
C ASP A 66 -2.74 20.76 -7.68
N ILE A 67 -2.88 21.77 -6.82
CA ILE A 67 -1.79 22.32 -6.01
C ILE A 67 -2.01 21.90 -4.56
N PRO A 68 -1.07 21.17 -3.93
CA PRO A 68 -1.20 20.78 -2.53
C PRO A 68 -1.37 21.98 -1.59
N GLY A 69 -2.47 21.98 -0.84
CA GLY A 69 -2.68 22.91 0.28
C GLY A 69 -2.27 22.31 1.62
N VAL A 70 -2.75 22.91 2.72
CA VAL A 70 -2.59 22.36 4.07
C VAL A 70 -3.93 21.80 4.52
N ILE A 71 -3.92 20.58 5.09
CA ILE A 71 -5.09 19.98 5.73
C ILE A 71 -4.86 19.92 7.24
N ASN A 72 -5.94 19.83 8.02
CA ASN A 72 -5.85 19.72 9.48
C ASN A 72 -6.46 18.39 9.95
N ILE A 73 -5.79 17.72 10.89
CA ILE A 73 -6.32 16.50 11.51
C ILE A 73 -6.18 16.60 13.02
N GLY A 74 -7.31 16.66 13.73
CA GLY A 74 -7.32 16.75 15.19
C GLY A 74 -6.55 17.97 15.73
N GLY A 75 -6.51 19.08 14.98
CA GLY A 75 -5.74 20.27 15.33
C GLY A 75 -4.27 20.25 14.86
N ILE A 76 -3.83 19.21 14.15
CA ILE A 76 -2.47 19.10 13.61
C ILE A 76 -2.47 19.44 12.12
N ASP A 77 -1.64 20.40 11.72
CA ASP A 77 -1.45 20.73 10.31
C ASP A 77 -0.62 19.64 9.62
N VAL A 78 -1.15 19.10 8.54
CA VAL A 78 -0.46 18.17 7.65
C VAL A 78 -0.04 18.94 6.40
N THR A 79 1.28 19.01 6.19
CA THR A 79 1.91 19.78 5.10
C THR A 79 2.68 18.90 4.12
N THR A 80 2.62 17.58 4.29
CA THR A 80 3.40 16.63 3.50
C THR A 80 2.48 15.55 2.95
N PHE A 81 2.52 15.35 1.64
CA PHE A 81 1.60 14.47 0.91
C PHE A 81 2.35 13.50 0.02
N LEU A 82 1.77 12.32 -0.20
CA LEU A 82 2.29 11.30 -1.12
C LEU A 82 1.78 11.52 -2.54
N GLU A 83 0.54 12.02 -2.66
CA GLU A 83 -0.10 12.40 -3.91
C GLU A 83 -1.20 13.43 -3.60
N TRP A 84 -1.43 14.34 -4.53
CA TRP A 84 -2.50 15.34 -4.45
C TRP A 84 -3.08 15.55 -5.84
N THR A 85 -4.40 15.44 -5.93
CA THR A 85 -5.21 15.69 -7.13
C THR A 85 -6.51 16.36 -6.69
N ASP A 86 -7.29 16.87 -7.65
CA ASP A 86 -8.59 17.48 -7.34
C ASP A 86 -9.56 16.53 -6.59
N ASP A 87 -9.44 15.21 -6.82
CA ASP A 87 -10.38 14.21 -6.31
C ASP A 87 -9.82 13.36 -5.15
N VAL A 88 -8.49 13.31 -4.98
CA VAL A 88 -7.84 12.44 -4.00
C VAL A 88 -6.59 13.08 -3.42
N ILE A 89 -6.44 12.97 -2.10
CA ILE A 89 -5.25 13.37 -1.33
C ILE A 89 -4.71 12.14 -0.62
N TRP A 90 -3.45 11.77 -0.86
CA TRP A 90 -2.74 10.72 -0.10
C TRP A 90 -1.70 11.33 0.84
N PHE A 91 -1.63 10.83 2.07
CA PHE A 91 -0.70 11.33 3.08
C PHE A 91 -0.42 10.27 4.15
N ARG A 92 0.41 10.61 5.13
CA ARG A 92 0.76 9.77 6.27
C ARG A 92 0.11 10.35 7.53
N ALA A 93 -0.55 9.52 8.32
CA ALA A 93 -1.18 9.92 9.58
C ALA A 93 -0.16 10.64 10.48
N PRO A 94 -0.46 11.85 10.99
CA PRO A 94 0.47 12.56 11.86
C PRO A 94 0.62 11.88 13.23
N GLU A 95 1.70 12.22 13.94
CA GLU A 95 1.87 11.85 15.35
C GLU A 95 0.94 12.66 16.25
N GLY A 96 0.56 12.12 17.41
CA GLY A 96 -0.18 12.86 18.43
C GLY A 96 -1.69 12.92 18.24
N LEU A 97 -2.24 12.16 17.28
CA LEU A 97 -3.69 12.00 17.11
C LEU A 97 -4.35 11.46 18.38
N THR A 98 -5.53 11.98 18.69
CA THR A 98 -6.39 11.51 19.78
C THR A 98 -7.62 10.80 19.22
N PRO A 99 -8.36 10.01 20.02
CA PRO A 99 -9.68 9.53 19.62
C PRO A 99 -10.56 10.70 19.15
N ASP A 100 -11.40 10.42 18.15
CA ASP A 100 -12.32 11.37 17.53
C ASP A 100 -11.63 12.60 16.87
N SER A 101 -10.41 12.42 16.36
CA SER A 101 -9.71 13.51 15.63
C SER A 101 -10.44 13.83 14.32
N GLU A 102 -10.93 15.06 14.19
CA GLU A 102 -11.61 15.57 12.98
C GLU A 102 -10.63 15.72 11.82
N VAL A 103 -11.08 15.41 10.59
CA VAL A 103 -10.32 15.65 9.36
C VAL A 103 -10.93 16.83 8.64
N GLN A 104 -10.12 17.84 8.34
CA GLN A 104 -10.55 19.08 7.72
C GLN A 104 -9.71 19.43 6.48
N VAL A 105 -10.39 19.79 5.39
CA VAL A 105 -9.78 20.31 4.14
C VAL A 105 -10.47 21.63 3.81
N GLY A 106 -9.74 22.75 3.90
CA GLY A 106 -10.35 24.08 3.76
C GLY A 106 -11.41 24.33 4.85
N TYR A 107 -12.65 24.55 4.45
CA TYR A 107 -13.78 24.71 5.38
C TYR A 107 -14.57 23.41 5.63
N GLU A 108 -14.27 22.35 4.89
CA GLU A 108 -15.00 21.10 4.94
C GLU A 108 -14.44 20.19 6.03
N ILE A 109 -15.33 19.61 6.82
CA ILE A 109 -15.02 18.64 7.88
C ILE A 109 -15.62 17.29 7.49
N ALA A 110 -14.80 16.25 7.50
CA ALA A 110 -15.27 14.90 7.18
C ALA A 110 -16.30 14.39 8.20
N GLU A 111 -17.28 13.61 7.75
CA GLU A 111 -18.21 12.93 8.66
C GLU A 111 -17.54 11.86 9.54
N SER A 112 -16.40 11.33 9.09
CA SER A 112 -15.63 10.31 9.79
C SER A 112 -14.54 10.92 10.64
N PHE A 113 -14.35 10.36 11.83
CA PHE A 113 -13.26 10.73 12.72
C PHE A 113 -12.13 9.71 12.67
N ILE A 114 -10.93 10.16 13.01
CA ILE A 114 -9.74 9.32 13.13
C ILE A 114 -9.59 8.84 14.57
N THR A 115 -9.36 7.55 14.71
CA THR A 115 -9.12 6.87 15.99
C THR A 115 -7.74 6.22 15.97
N PRO A 116 -6.87 6.54 16.95
CA PRO A 116 -5.61 5.84 17.10
C PRO A 116 -5.82 4.34 17.33
N ALA A 117 -5.10 3.51 16.59
CA ALA A 117 -5.15 2.06 16.78
C ALA A 117 -4.61 1.69 18.16
N PRO A 118 -5.20 0.69 18.85
CA PRO A 118 -4.73 0.25 20.16
C PRO A 118 -3.31 -0.33 20.09
N GLU A 119 -2.62 -0.34 21.23
CA GLU A 119 -1.32 -1.02 21.37
C GLU A 119 -1.44 -2.49 20.94
N GLY A 120 -0.39 -3.01 20.31
CA GLY A 120 -0.39 -4.36 19.76
C GLY A 120 -0.95 -4.47 18.35
N SER A 121 -1.52 -3.41 17.79
CA SER A 121 -1.91 -3.38 16.37
C SER A 121 -0.71 -3.60 15.44
N ILE A 122 -0.98 -4.15 14.26
CA ILE A 122 0.01 -4.35 13.19
C ILE A 122 -0.45 -3.68 11.90
N THR A 123 0.51 -3.21 11.10
CA THR A 123 0.24 -2.70 9.75
C THR A 123 0.58 -3.76 8.72
N VAL A 124 -0.33 -4.06 7.80
CA VAL A 124 -0.02 -4.85 6.60
C VAL A 124 0.12 -3.93 5.41
N LYS A 125 1.26 -4.06 4.73
CA LYS A 125 1.63 -3.28 3.56
C LYS A 125 1.62 -4.20 2.35
N TRP A 126 0.82 -3.86 1.36
CA TRP A 126 0.86 -4.52 0.05
C TRP A 126 1.58 -3.61 -0.92
N ILE A 127 2.58 -4.16 -1.60
CA ILE A 127 3.33 -3.48 -2.65
C ILE A 127 3.24 -4.37 -3.90
N LEU A 128 2.76 -3.81 -5.00
CA LEU A 128 2.63 -4.48 -6.28
C LEU A 128 3.45 -3.73 -7.32
N ASP A 129 4.53 -4.33 -7.80
CA ASP A 129 5.23 -3.91 -9.01
C ASP A 129 4.45 -4.42 -10.22
N ALA A 130 3.45 -3.62 -10.63
CA ALA A 130 2.62 -3.95 -11.78
C ALA A 130 3.50 -4.02 -13.04
N GLY A 131 4.41 -3.08 -13.26
CA GLY A 131 5.24 -3.04 -14.47
C GLY A 131 6.04 -4.33 -14.68
N LYS A 132 6.69 -4.82 -13.61
CA LYS A 132 7.36 -6.12 -13.64
C LYS A 132 6.39 -7.26 -13.92
N PHE A 133 5.22 -7.25 -13.29
CA PHE A 133 4.19 -8.24 -13.55
C PHE A 133 3.75 -8.25 -15.03
N GLN A 134 3.78 -7.11 -15.73
CA GLN A 134 3.29 -6.98 -17.12
C GLN A 134 4.29 -7.64 -18.04
N ALA A 135 5.56 -7.39 -17.76
CA ALA A 135 6.68 -7.98 -18.47
C ALA A 135 6.62 -9.50 -18.35
N ASP A 136 6.45 -10.02 -17.12
CA ASP A 136 6.36 -11.46 -16.86
C ASP A 136 5.10 -12.07 -17.54
N ALA A 137 3.99 -11.34 -17.58
CA ALA A 137 2.78 -11.71 -18.32
C ALA A 137 3.00 -11.81 -19.82
N ASN A 138 3.60 -10.77 -20.42
CA ASN A 138 3.88 -10.69 -21.85
C ASN A 138 4.82 -11.80 -22.31
N GLU A 139 5.85 -12.12 -21.51
CA GLU A 139 6.77 -13.23 -21.81
C GLU A 139 6.01 -14.57 -21.89
N LYS A 140 5.12 -14.83 -20.92
CA LYS A 140 4.31 -16.06 -20.89
C LYS A 140 3.37 -16.14 -22.08
N PHE A 141 2.65 -15.07 -22.41
CA PHE A 141 1.73 -15.04 -23.55
C PHE A 141 2.47 -15.30 -24.87
N THR A 142 3.61 -14.64 -25.06
CA THR A 142 4.50 -14.85 -26.23
C THR A 142 4.91 -16.32 -26.35
N LYS A 143 5.29 -16.97 -25.23
CA LYS A 143 5.66 -18.39 -25.21
C LYS A 143 4.53 -19.32 -25.67
N TYR A 144 3.27 -18.94 -25.47
CA TYR A 144 2.10 -19.69 -25.93
C TYR A 144 1.62 -19.30 -27.33
N GLY A 145 2.35 -18.41 -28.04
CA GLY A 145 1.96 -17.92 -29.36
C GLY A 145 0.79 -16.94 -29.35
N LEU A 146 0.53 -16.31 -28.20
CA LEU A 146 -0.45 -15.23 -28.06
C LEU A 146 0.26 -13.89 -28.24
N GLU A 147 -0.36 -12.96 -28.97
CA GLU A 147 0.31 -11.73 -29.41
C GLU A 147 0.52 -10.70 -28.28
N VAL A 148 -0.43 -10.56 -27.34
CA VAL A 148 -0.37 -9.56 -26.26
C VAL A 148 -1.07 -10.09 -25.01
N ALA A 149 -0.48 -9.93 -23.82
CA ALA A 149 -1.17 -10.19 -22.57
C ALA A 149 -2.15 -9.05 -22.25
N PRO A 150 -3.28 -9.32 -21.56
CA PRO A 150 -4.12 -8.26 -21.03
C PRO A 150 -3.32 -7.16 -20.32
N VAL A 151 -3.63 -5.91 -20.65
CA VAL A 151 -3.11 -4.74 -19.94
C VAL A 151 -4.13 -4.38 -18.86
N TRP A 152 -3.67 -4.23 -17.62
CA TRP A 152 -4.53 -3.78 -16.52
C TRP A 152 -4.89 -2.31 -16.67
N MET A 153 -5.98 -1.95 -15.99
CA MET A 153 -6.48 -0.59 -15.96
C MET A 153 -6.34 0.01 -14.57
N ALA A 154 -5.71 1.18 -14.47
CA ALA A 154 -5.80 1.99 -13.26
C ALA A 154 -7.27 2.42 -13.02
N PRO A 155 -7.66 2.67 -11.75
CA PRO A 155 -6.88 2.45 -10.53
C PRO A 155 -6.77 0.98 -10.14
N LEU A 156 -5.74 0.63 -9.35
CA LEU A 156 -5.64 -0.70 -8.72
C LEU A 156 -6.18 -0.68 -7.30
N TYR A 157 -6.66 -1.85 -6.87
CA TYR A 157 -7.26 -2.07 -5.57
C TYR A 157 -6.71 -3.32 -4.91
N ILE A 158 -6.72 -3.33 -3.59
CA ILE A 158 -6.56 -4.54 -2.78
C ILE A 158 -7.92 -4.89 -2.16
N LYS A 159 -8.26 -6.19 -2.12
CA LYS A 159 -9.38 -6.72 -1.36
C LYS A 159 -8.97 -7.92 -0.54
N GLY A 160 -9.79 -8.32 0.42
CA GLY A 160 -9.67 -9.61 1.08
C GLY A 160 -10.72 -9.86 2.14
N GLU A 161 -10.48 -10.90 2.95
CA GLU A 161 -11.41 -11.39 3.96
C GLU A 161 -11.37 -10.55 5.26
N TRP A 162 -11.43 -9.21 5.15
CA TRP A 162 -11.51 -8.28 6.27
C TRP A 162 -12.50 -7.15 6.00
N SER A 163 -13.11 -6.57 7.03
CA SER A 163 -14.06 -5.47 6.85
C SER A 163 -13.38 -4.10 6.92
N LYS A 164 -13.95 -3.10 6.23
CA LYS A 164 -13.38 -1.73 6.12
C LYS A 164 -14.19 -0.63 6.81
N SER A 165 -15.23 -0.99 7.57
CA SER A 165 -16.07 0.01 8.23
C SER A 165 -15.31 0.65 9.40
N ALA A 166 -15.71 1.85 9.81
CA ALA A 166 -15.07 2.53 10.94
C ALA A 166 -15.18 1.73 12.25
N GLU A 167 -16.26 0.96 12.43
CA GLU A 167 -16.50 0.19 13.66
C GLU A 167 -15.85 -1.19 13.65
N THR A 168 -15.61 -1.75 12.46
CA THR A 168 -15.16 -3.14 12.30
C THR A 168 -13.84 -3.26 11.54
N TYR A 169 -13.11 -2.16 11.34
CA TYR A 169 -11.93 -2.13 10.48
C TYR A 169 -10.94 -3.26 10.80
N GLY A 170 -10.64 -4.09 9.80
CA GLY A 170 -9.72 -5.22 9.91
C GLY A 170 -10.33 -6.51 10.45
N LEU A 171 -11.55 -6.50 11.02
CA LEU A 171 -12.21 -7.74 11.48
C LEU A 171 -12.44 -8.69 10.31
N LYS A 172 -12.23 -9.99 10.52
CA LYS A 172 -12.46 -11.01 9.51
C LYS A 172 -13.90 -10.96 8.97
N ASP A 173 -14.02 -10.90 7.66
CA ASP A 173 -15.30 -11.00 6.95
C ASP A 173 -15.41 -12.35 6.22
N ALA A 174 -16.61 -12.91 6.16
CA ALA A 174 -16.90 -14.12 5.41
C ALA A 174 -17.00 -13.86 3.89
N GLY A 175 -17.24 -12.61 3.49
CA GLY A 175 -17.32 -12.20 2.09
C GLY A 175 -16.01 -11.63 1.55
N TRP A 176 -15.72 -11.94 0.29
CA TRP A 176 -14.72 -11.23 -0.52
C TRP A 176 -15.24 -9.88 -1.04
N ASP A 177 -16.57 -9.77 -1.22
CA ASP A 177 -17.26 -8.61 -1.80
C ASP A 177 -17.93 -7.70 -0.75
N GLY A 178 -17.78 -8.00 0.55
CA GLY A 178 -18.44 -7.31 1.67
C GLY A 178 -18.02 -5.85 1.87
N GLY A 179 -17.27 -5.28 0.93
CA GLY A 179 -16.81 -3.91 0.95
C GLY A 179 -15.32 -3.75 1.13
N SER A 180 -14.51 -4.79 1.29
CA SER A 180 -13.08 -4.69 1.63
C SER A 180 -12.14 -4.14 0.54
N ARG A 181 -12.69 -3.67 -0.60
CA ARG A 181 -11.93 -3.02 -1.67
C ARG A 181 -11.35 -1.69 -1.17
N GLN A 182 -10.03 -1.60 -1.17
CA GLN A 182 -9.24 -0.43 -0.78
C GLN A 182 -8.38 0.03 -1.95
N ASN A 183 -8.33 1.34 -2.17
CA ASN A 183 -7.50 1.95 -3.21
C ASN A 183 -6.02 1.66 -2.96
N MET A 184 -5.25 1.55 -4.05
CA MET A 184 -3.81 1.55 -4.01
C MET A 184 -3.28 2.88 -4.57
N LEU A 185 -2.30 3.46 -3.89
CA LEU A 185 -1.51 4.59 -4.38
C LEU A 185 -0.59 4.10 -5.50
N ASN A 186 -0.60 4.77 -6.67
CA ASN A 186 0.45 4.60 -7.65
C ASN A 186 1.66 5.47 -7.26
N VAL A 187 2.83 4.86 -7.09
CA VAL A 187 4.05 5.59 -6.77
C VAL A 187 4.50 6.37 -8.01
N ALA A 188 4.44 7.69 -7.91
CA ALA A 188 4.72 8.61 -9.01
C ALA A 188 6.01 8.25 -9.78
N GLY A 189 5.87 8.17 -11.11
CA GLY A 189 6.98 7.85 -12.01
C GLY A 189 7.37 6.37 -12.05
N THR A 190 6.57 5.49 -11.46
CA THR A 190 6.79 4.04 -11.45
C THR A 190 5.50 3.26 -11.73
N ASP A 191 5.63 1.97 -12.01
CA ASP A 191 4.49 1.05 -12.08
C ASP A 191 4.25 0.34 -10.73
N ILE A 192 4.73 0.91 -9.63
CA ILE A 192 4.57 0.34 -8.29
C ILE A 192 3.31 0.90 -7.66
N TRP A 193 2.48 0.02 -7.14
CA TRP A 193 1.24 0.33 -6.44
C TRP A 193 1.35 -0.11 -5.00
N MET A 194 0.82 0.66 -4.05
CA MET A 194 0.85 0.29 -2.65
C MET A 194 -0.42 0.63 -1.88
N SER A 195 -0.70 -0.16 -0.85
CA SER A 195 -1.76 0.11 0.10
C SER A 195 -1.39 -0.42 1.48
N GLU A 196 -1.99 0.14 2.53
CA GLU A 196 -1.73 -0.24 3.91
C GLU A 196 -3.04 -0.39 4.68
N ALA A 197 -3.14 -1.43 5.51
CA ALA A 197 -4.27 -1.59 6.42
C ALA A 197 -3.77 -1.96 7.82
N ILE A 198 -4.49 -1.48 8.83
CA ILE A 198 -4.21 -1.78 10.23
C ILE A 198 -5.11 -2.89 10.71
N PHE A 199 -4.52 -3.81 11.46
CA PHE A 199 -5.23 -4.88 12.14
C PHE A 199 -4.97 -4.76 13.63
N THR A 200 -6.04 -4.45 14.36
CA THR A 200 -6.04 -4.38 15.82
C THR A 200 -5.85 -5.78 16.43
N PRO A 201 -5.49 -5.90 17.71
CA PRO A 201 -5.47 -7.20 18.40
C PRO A 201 -6.78 -7.97 18.25
N GLU A 202 -7.92 -7.28 18.40
CA GLU A 202 -9.24 -7.88 18.19
C GLU A 202 -9.41 -8.41 16.76
N ALA A 203 -9.02 -7.61 15.75
CA ALA A 203 -9.06 -8.03 14.36
C ALA A 203 -8.19 -9.26 14.11
N MET A 204 -6.96 -9.28 14.62
CA MET A 204 -6.06 -10.43 14.52
C MET A 204 -6.67 -11.69 15.15
N ASP A 205 -7.32 -11.55 16.31
CA ASP A 205 -7.99 -12.66 17.01
C ASP A 205 -9.15 -13.25 16.18
N THR A 206 -9.87 -12.43 15.40
CA THR A 206 -10.95 -12.95 14.52
C THR A 206 -10.46 -13.87 13.41
N PHE A 207 -9.17 -13.84 13.09
CA PHE A 207 -8.57 -14.79 12.17
C PHE A 207 -8.25 -16.15 12.82
N ASP A 208 -8.30 -16.29 14.16
CA ASP A 208 -8.14 -17.57 14.91
C ASP A 208 -7.05 -18.49 14.31
N ASN A 209 -5.82 -17.98 14.18
CA ASN A 209 -4.67 -18.68 13.58
C ASN A 209 -4.79 -19.03 12.08
N MET A 210 -5.90 -18.68 11.42
CA MET A 210 -6.06 -18.78 9.97
C MET A 210 -5.29 -17.67 9.27
N ALA A 211 -4.91 -17.93 8.02
CA ALA A 211 -4.37 -16.90 7.16
C ALA A 211 -5.53 -16.11 6.50
N MET A 212 -5.39 -14.80 6.43
CA MET A 212 -6.29 -13.92 5.71
C MET A 212 -6.03 -14.08 4.21
N LYS A 213 -7.09 -14.33 3.43
CA LYS A 213 -7.00 -14.30 1.97
C LYS A 213 -7.12 -12.87 1.45
N PHE A 214 -6.41 -12.58 0.36
CA PHE A 214 -6.48 -11.29 -0.32
C PHE A 214 -6.29 -11.44 -1.83
N ALA A 215 -6.65 -10.41 -2.59
CA ALA A 215 -6.46 -10.33 -4.03
C ALA A 215 -6.27 -8.88 -4.48
N PHE A 216 -5.58 -8.69 -5.60
CA PHE A 216 -5.48 -7.40 -6.27
C PHE A 216 -6.49 -7.33 -7.41
N GLU A 217 -7.07 -6.16 -7.62
CA GLU A 217 -8.01 -5.90 -8.70
C GLU A 217 -7.57 -4.66 -9.48
N ASP A 218 -7.99 -4.59 -10.74
CA ASP A 218 -7.86 -3.40 -11.58
C ASP A 218 -9.23 -2.73 -11.78
N GLY A 219 -9.22 -1.56 -12.43
CA GLY A 219 -10.39 -0.71 -12.63
C GLY A 219 -11.31 -1.12 -13.79
N ASP A 220 -11.05 -2.24 -14.47
CA ASP A 220 -11.86 -2.70 -15.62
C ASP A 220 -13.19 -3.31 -15.14
N ASN A 221 -14.13 -2.44 -14.76
CA ASN A 221 -15.46 -2.83 -14.30
C ASN A 221 -16.49 -2.97 -15.43
N GLU A 222 -16.17 -2.55 -16.66
CA GLU A 222 -17.17 -2.33 -17.71
C GLU A 222 -16.95 -3.14 -19.00
N THR A 223 -15.72 -3.51 -19.36
CA THR A 223 -15.47 -4.06 -20.72
C THR A 223 -15.48 -5.59 -20.76
N ARG A 224 -15.35 -6.25 -19.61
CA ARG A 224 -15.29 -7.71 -19.51
C ARG A 224 -16.29 -8.11 -18.45
N ASN A 225 -17.32 -8.88 -18.82
CA ASN A 225 -18.27 -9.55 -17.93
C ASN A 225 -17.57 -10.59 -17.00
N LEU A 226 -16.37 -10.29 -16.54
CA LEU A 226 -15.65 -11.03 -15.52
C LEU A 226 -16.31 -10.65 -14.21
N SER A 227 -16.56 -11.64 -13.36
CA SER A 227 -16.92 -11.31 -12.00
C SER A 227 -15.77 -10.48 -11.38
N PRO A 228 -16.00 -9.60 -10.41
CA PRO A 228 -14.95 -8.86 -9.72
C PRO A 228 -13.82 -9.75 -9.15
N TYR A 229 -14.04 -11.08 -9.10
CA TYR A 229 -13.10 -12.12 -8.71
C TYR A 229 -12.11 -12.55 -9.80
N GLU A 230 -12.26 -12.05 -11.02
CA GLU A 230 -11.63 -12.61 -12.22
C GLU A 230 -10.96 -11.54 -13.08
N SER A 231 -10.57 -10.39 -12.52
CA SER A 231 -9.66 -9.51 -13.25
C SER A 231 -8.43 -10.31 -13.68
N ASP A 232 -7.90 -10.00 -14.87
CA ASP A 232 -6.76 -10.74 -15.41
C ASP A 232 -5.56 -10.67 -14.44
N ILE A 233 -5.41 -9.52 -13.77
CA ILE A 233 -4.41 -9.32 -12.73
C ILE A 233 -4.60 -10.27 -11.54
N ALA A 234 -5.83 -10.42 -11.02
CA ALA A 234 -6.13 -11.34 -9.93
C ALA A 234 -5.84 -12.79 -10.31
N CYS A 235 -6.31 -13.22 -11.48
CA CYS A 235 -6.15 -14.60 -11.96
C CYS A 235 -4.68 -14.96 -12.16
N MET A 236 -3.90 -14.04 -12.72
CA MET A 236 -2.48 -14.25 -12.95
C MET A 236 -1.68 -14.20 -11.64
N LEU A 237 -1.96 -13.27 -10.74
CA LEU A 237 -1.28 -13.18 -9.43
C LEU A 237 -1.55 -14.41 -8.58
N LYS A 238 -2.79 -14.92 -8.60
CA LYS A 238 -3.15 -16.17 -7.93
C LYS A 238 -2.28 -17.34 -8.41
N LYS A 239 -2.04 -17.45 -9.72
CA LYS A 239 -1.19 -18.51 -10.29
C LYS A 239 0.28 -18.35 -9.89
N GLU A 240 0.79 -17.13 -9.89
CA GLU A 240 2.17 -16.86 -9.46
C GLU A 240 2.39 -17.12 -7.98
N TRP A 241 1.45 -16.67 -7.15
CA TRP A 241 1.42 -16.97 -5.73
C TRP A 241 1.42 -18.48 -5.49
N ALA A 242 0.48 -19.19 -6.11
CA ALA A 242 0.36 -20.63 -5.99
C ALA A 242 1.65 -21.37 -6.38
N ALA A 243 2.31 -20.92 -7.44
CA ALA A 243 3.59 -21.46 -7.88
C ALA A 243 4.74 -21.16 -6.89
N ALA A 244 4.76 -19.97 -6.28
CA ALA A 244 5.80 -19.56 -5.35
C ALA A 244 5.75 -20.33 -4.02
N ILE A 245 4.55 -20.55 -3.48
CA ILE A 245 4.38 -21.24 -2.19
C ILE A 245 4.10 -22.75 -2.34
N GLY A 246 4.02 -23.26 -3.58
CA GLY A 246 3.76 -24.68 -3.86
C GLY A 246 2.38 -25.15 -3.41
N ALA A 247 1.39 -24.26 -3.35
CA ALA A 247 0.03 -24.55 -2.91
C ALA A 247 -0.99 -24.01 -3.93
N SER A 248 -2.11 -24.70 -4.11
CA SER A 248 -3.24 -24.16 -4.88
C SER A 248 -4.09 -23.27 -3.99
N GLY A 249 -4.36 -22.02 -4.39
CA GLY A 249 -5.26 -21.16 -3.64
C GLY A 249 -5.04 -19.69 -3.93
N ASP A 250 -5.86 -18.86 -3.29
CA ASP A 250 -5.68 -17.41 -3.29
C ASP A 250 -4.44 -17.00 -2.48
N PRO A 251 -3.89 -15.79 -2.74
CA PRO A 251 -2.91 -15.18 -1.86
C PRO A 251 -3.38 -15.16 -0.40
N ILE A 252 -2.48 -15.53 0.51
CA ILE A 252 -2.77 -15.59 1.95
C ILE A 252 -1.66 -14.96 2.77
N THR A 253 -2.01 -14.35 3.90
CA THR A 253 -1.04 -13.87 4.88
C THR A 253 -1.52 -14.12 6.29
N ARG A 254 -0.61 -14.50 7.20
CA ARG A 254 -0.95 -14.65 8.61
C ARG A 254 -0.85 -13.28 9.28
N MET A 255 -1.93 -12.87 9.94
CA MET A 255 -2.04 -11.58 10.62
C MET A 255 -1.53 -11.69 12.06
N SER A 256 -0.23 -11.97 12.21
CA SER A 256 0.37 -12.11 13.54
C SER A 256 1.86 -11.78 13.55
N GLU A 257 2.40 -11.56 14.74
CA GLU A 257 3.85 -11.37 14.97
C GLU A 257 4.67 -12.63 14.66
N GLU A 258 4.02 -13.80 14.54
CA GLU A 258 4.66 -15.04 14.11
C GLU A 258 4.86 -15.11 12.59
N ASN A 259 4.31 -14.17 11.83
CA ASN A 259 4.51 -14.10 10.40
C ASN A 259 6.00 -13.88 10.11
N THR A 260 6.58 -14.67 9.20
CA THR A 260 7.99 -14.56 8.82
C THR A 260 8.37 -13.23 8.17
N LEU A 261 7.38 -12.48 7.69
CA LEU A 261 7.51 -11.15 7.11
C LEU A 261 7.23 -10.03 8.13
N PHE A 262 6.99 -10.37 9.40
CA PHE A 262 6.78 -9.39 10.46
C PHE A 262 8.09 -8.70 10.83
N ASP A 263 8.09 -7.38 10.77
CA ASP A 263 9.11 -6.50 11.28
C ASP A 263 8.67 -5.94 12.64
N ALA A 264 9.41 -6.29 13.69
CA ALA A 264 9.10 -5.88 15.07
C ALA A 264 9.34 -4.38 15.32
N ASP A 265 10.29 -3.76 14.60
CA ASP A 265 10.63 -2.35 14.80
C ASP A 265 9.52 -1.44 14.26
N SER A 266 9.00 -1.79 13.07
CA SER A 266 7.90 -1.06 12.44
C SER A 266 6.52 -1.64 12.73
N ARG A 267 6.44 -2.75 13.48
CA ARG A 267 5.24 -3.56 13.72
C ARG A 267 4.44 -3.81 12.44
N SER A 268 5.13 -4.16 11.36
CA SER A 268 4.49 -4.29 10.04
C SER A 268 4.81 -5.60 9.35
N ILE A 269 3.87 -6.08 8.53
CA ILE A 269 4.05 -7.20 7.62
C ILE A 269 4.07 -6.61 6.21
N THR A 270 5.17 -6.77 5.48
CA THR A 270 5.28 -6.27 4.11
C THR A 270 5.17 -7.41 3.12
N ILE A 271 4.19 -7.29 2.21
CA ILE A 271 3.92 -8.27 1.16
C ILE A 271 4.20 -7.60 -0.18
N GLU A 272 5.27 -8.03 -0.83
CA GLU A 272 5.69 -7.52 -2.14
C GLU A 272 5.33 -8.50 -3.25
N PHE A 273 4.79 -7.96 -4.35
CA PHE A 273 4.47 -8.70 -5.56
C PHE A 273 5.16 -8.08 -6.78
N PRO A 274 5.67 -8.91 -7.72
CA PRO A 274 5.77 -10.36 -7.62
C PRO A 274 6.72 -10.79 -6.48
N LEU A 275 6.46 -11.95 -5.88
CA LEU A 275 7.25 -12.45 -4.75
C LEU A 275 8.73 -12.60 -5.16
N LYS A 276 9.62 -12.07 -4.33
CA LYS A 276 11.07 -12.28 -4.47
C LYS A 276 11.36 -13.78 -4.30
N LYS A 277 11.97 -14.39 -5.32
CA LYS A 277 12.44 -15.78 -5.29
C LYS A 277 13.73 -15.94 -4.50
#